data_AF-A0A1F6ECT4-F1
#
_entry.id   AF-A0A1F6ECT4-F1
#
_cell.length_a   1.000
_cell.length_b   1.000
_cell.length_c   1.000
_cell.angle_alpha   90.00
_cell.angle_beta   90.00
_cell.angle_gamma   90.00
#
_symmetry.space_group_name_H-M   'P 1'
#
loop_
_entity.id
_entity.type
_entity.pdbx_description
1 polymer ?
#
loop_
_entity_poly.entity_id
_entity_poly.type
_entity_poly.pdbx_seq_one_letter_code
_entity_poly.pdbx_strand_id
1 'polypeptide(L)'
;MVKGVADCRRGTVALGGDWHMDANAHLILDGSLPEDTWGFNLYPEEEGEEALEYISLINIRPGQGNHEMELQDPLLRNLIRGLVQKHIPELNL
;
A
#
# COMPACT_ATOMS: atom_id res chain seq x y z
N MET A 1 -9.81 -8.40 5.95
CA MET A 1 -8.76 -7.67 5.22
C MET A 1 -9.21 -6.22 5.01
N VAL A 2 -8.29 -5.27 5.16
CA VAL A 2 -8.50 -3.85 4.87
C VAL A 2 -7.68 -3.49 3.64
N LYS A 3 -8.29 -2.78 2.68
CA LYS A 3 -7.58 -2.30 1.50
C LYS A 3 -6.78 -1.06 1.86
N GLY A 4 -5.52 -1.03 1.46
CA GLY A 4 -4.60 0.05 1.78
C GLY A 4 -3.86 0.58 0.56
N VAL A 5 -3.55 1.87 0.57
CA VAL A 5 -2.69 2.50 -0.42
C VAL A 5 -1.69 3.37 0.31
N ALA A 6 -0.41 3.22 -0.02
CA ALA A 6 0.68 4.02 0.52
C ALA A 6 1.16 5.00 -0.54
N ASP A 7 1.31 6.27 -0.18
CA ASP A 7 2.13 7.22 -0.93
C ASP A 7 3.57 7.13 -0.41
N CYS A 8 4.44 6.57 -1.24
CA CYS A 8 5.82 6.29 -0.88
C CYS A 8 6.71 7.55 -0.89
N ARG A 9 6.25 8.65 -1.49
CA ARG A 9 6.97 9.93 -1.54
C ARG A 9 6.57 10.84 -0.38
N ARG A 10 5.28 10.93 -0.06
CA ARG A 10 4.73 11.75 1.04
C ARG A 10 4.78 11.04 2.39
N GLY A 11 4.91 9.72 2.39
CA GLY A 11 4.93 8.91 3.60
C GLY A 11 3.58 8.86 4.32
N THR A 12 2.50 8.82 3.54
CA THR A 12 1.11 8.76 4.04
C THR A 12 0.44 7.48 3.58
N VAL A 13 -0.54 7.01 4.35
CA VAL A 13 -1.29 5.79 4.05
C VAL A 13 -2.78 6.10 4.14
N ALA A 14 -3.54 5.61 3.16
CA ALA A 14 -5.00 5.56 3.22
C ALA A 14 -5.44 4.11 3.39
N LEU A 15 -6.41 3.89 4.29
CA LEU A 15 -6.95 2.57 4.61
C LEU A 15 -8.47 2.59 4.52
N GLY A 16 -9.03 1.48 4.04
CA GLY A 16 -10.47 1.28 3.92
C GLY A 16 -10.99 1.38 2.48
N GLY A 17 -12.31 1.42 2.35
CA GLY A 17 -13.01 1.28 1.08
C GLY A 17 -13.27 -0.18 0.70
N ASP A 18 -14.11 -0.36 -0.32
CA ASP A 18 -14.43 -1.68 -0.86
C ASP A 18 -13.29 -2.16 -1.78
N TRP A 19 -12.61 -1.21 -2.43
CA TRP A 19 -11.50 -1.44 -3.34
C TRP A 19 -10.30 -0.56 -3.01
N HIS A 20 -9.09 -1.02 -3.37
CA HIS A 20 -7.88 -0.19 -3.31
C HIS A 20 -8.02 1.12 -4.11
N MET A 21 -8.87 1.14 -5.14
CA MET A 21 -9.14 2.35 -5.92
C MET A 21 -9.80 3.45 -5.09
N ASP A 22 -10.59 3.11 -4.07
CA ASP A 22 -11.25 4.09 -3.20
C ASP A 22 -10.21 4.82 -2.34
N ALA A 23 -9.35 4.06 -1.67
CA ALA A 23 -8.22 4.60 -0.91
C ALA A 23 -7.23 5.37 -1.80
N ASN A 24 -6.97 4.88 -3.01
CA ASN A 24 -6.14 5.56 -4.00
C ASN A 24 -6.73 6.92 -4.39
N ALA A 25 -8.02 6.96 -4.76
CA ALA A 25 -8.71 8.20 -5.14
C ALA A 25 -8.65 9.25 -4.02
N HIS A 26 -8.80 8.83 -2.76
CA HIS A 26 -8.64 9.71 -1.61
C HIS A 26 -7.23 10.32 -1.53
N LEU A 27 -6.17 9.53 -1.70
CA LEU A 27 -4.79 10.05 -1.70
C LEU A 27 -4.56 11.02 -2.85
N ILE A 28 -5.07 10.72 -4.05
CA ILE A 28 -4.93 11.63 -5.21
C ILE A 28 -5.64 12.95 -4.95
N LEU A 29 -6.86 12.92 -4.40
CA LEU A 29 -7.59 14.14 -4.02
C LEU A 29 -6.86 14.94 -2.94
N ASP A 30 -6.14 14.26 -2.04
CA ASP A 30 -5.30 14.88 -1.01
C ASP A 30 -3.94 15.38 -1.55
N GLY A 31 -3.65 15.19 -2.83
CA GLY A 31 -2.47 15.74 -3.51
C GLY A 31 -1.32 14.75 -3.74
N SER A 32 -1.54 13.46 -3.50
CA SER A 32 -0.60 12.42 -3.95
C SER A 32 -0.53 12.34 -5.47
N LEU A 33 0.65 12.01 -5.99
CA LEU A 33 0.79 11.72 -7.42
C LEU A 33 0.47 10.25 -7.67
N PRO A 34 -0.23 9.93 -8.78
CA PRO A 34 -0.51 8.54 -9.13
C PRO A 34 0.74 7.67 -9.12
N GLU A 35 1.86 8.13 -9.70
CA GLU A 35 3.11 7.36 -9.76
C GLU A 35 3.71 6.95 -8.40
N ASP A 36 3.39 7.67 -7.32
CA ASP A 36 3.94 7.43 -5.98
C ASP A 36 3.06 6.53 -5.10
N THR A 37 1.87 6.17 -5.58
CA THR A 37 0.87 5.41 -4.82
C THR A 37 0.93 3.91 -5.12
N TRP A 38 0.88 3.08 -4.09
CA TRP A 38 0.99 1.61 -4.22
C TRP A 38 0.03 0.90 -3.26
N GLY A 39 -0.69 -0.08 -3.79
CA GLY A 39 -1.73 -0.81 -3.07
C GLY A 39 -1.20 -2.03 -2.31
N PHE A 40 -1.81 -2.29 -1.16
CA PHE A 40 -1.55 -3.44 -0.30
C PHE A 40 -2.82 -3.86 0.45
N ASN A 41 -2.91 -5.13 0.85
CA ASN A 41 -3.90 -5.61 1.79
C ASN A 41 -3.29 -5.64 3.20
N LEU A 42 -4.08 -5.19 4.18
CA LEU A 42 -3.77 -5.26 5.59
C LEU A 42 -4.65 -6.31 6.26
N TYR A 43 -4.08 -7.12 7.15
CA TYR A 43 -4.79 -8.09 7.96
C TYR A 43 -4.66 -7.68 9.44
N PRO A 44 -5.62 -6.91 9.99
CA PRO A 44 -5.50 -6.33 11.33
C PRO A 44 -5.51 -7.34 12.48
N GLU A 45 -5.87 -8.59 12.20
CA GLU A 45 -5.93 -9.69 13.16
C GLU A 45 -4.63 -10.52 13.18
N GLU A 46 -3.71 -10.26 12.23
CA GLU A 46 -2.42 -10.92 12.11
C GLU A 46 -1.29 -9.99 12.59
N GLU A 47 -0.09 -10.53 12.79
CA GLU A 47 1.12 -9.78 13.17
C GLU A 47 2.31 -10.15 12.27
N GLY A 48 3.32 -9.29 12.22
CA GLY A 48 4.54 -9.51 11.45
C GLY A 48 4.28 -9.56 9.94
N GLU A 49 5.02 -10.41 9.22
CA GLU A 49 4.91 -10.49 7.75
C GLU A 49 3.51 -10.91 7.26
N GLU A 50 2.72 -11.62 8.06
CA GLU A 50 1.36 -12.06 7.69
C GLU A 50 0.33 -10.92 7.74
N ALA A 51 0.63 -9.82 8.46
CA ALA A 51 -0.27 -8.69 8.56
C ALA A 51 -0.32 -7.83 7.29
N LEU A 52 0.61 -8.00 6.35
CA LEU A 52 0.74 -7.13 5.18
C LEU A 52 1.02 -7.92 3.88
N GLU A 53 0.13 -7.79 2.91
CA GLU A 53 0.24 -8.44 1.60
C GLU A 53 0.28 -7.41 0.48
N TYR A 54 1.30 -7.46 -0.38
CA TYR A 54 1.60 -6.42 -1.37
C TYR A 54 0.93 -6.65 -2.73
N ILE A 55 -0.31 -7.17 -2.72
CA ILE A 55 -1.06 -7.52 -3.93
C ILE A 55 -2.26 -6.59 -4.16
N SER A 56 -2.31 -5.95 -5.33
CA SER A 56 -3.42 -5.09 -5.72
C SER A 56 -3.51 -4.90 -7.23
N LEU A 57 -4.74 -4.77 -7.76
CA LEU A 57 -4.97 -4.43 -9.17
C LEU A 57 -4.36 -3.08 -9.56
N ILE A 58 -4.30 -2.10 -8.63
CA ILE A 58 -3.75 -0.77 -8.93
C ILE A 58 -2.23 -0.78 -9.12
N ASN A 59 -1.57 -1.89 -8.76
CA ASN A 59 -0.13 -2.06 -8.88
C ASN A 59 0.30 -2.47 -10.30
N ILE A 60 -0.63 -2.93 -11.15
CA ILE A 60 -0.33 -3.27 -12.54
C ILE A 60 -0.04 -1.97 -13.30
N ARG A 61 1.25 -1.67 -13.47
CA ARG A 61 1.76 -0.43 -14.06
C ARG A 61 2.98 -0.72 -14.96
N PRO A 62 2.75 -1.21 -16.19
CA PRO A 62 3.83 -1.49 -17.14
C PRO A 62 4.74 -0.28 -17.41
N GLY A 63 4.19 0.94 -17.40
CA GLY A 63 4.96 2.18 -17.57
C GLY A 63 5.95 2.48 -16.44
N GLN A 64 5.77 1.87 -15.26
CA GLN A 64 6.69 1.95 -14.12
C GLN A 64 7.45 0.63 -13.88
N GLY A 65 7.36 -0.33 -14.82
CA GLY A 65 8.07 -1.61 -14.76
C GLY A 65 7.41 -2.69 -13.91
N ASN A 66 6.23 -2.46 -13.32
CA ASN A 66 5.50 -3.46 -12.54
C ASN A 66 4.36 -4.06 -13.37
N HIS A 67 4.50 -5.30 -13.82
CA HIS A 67 3.54 -5.96 -14.72
C HIS A 67 2.50 -6.81 -13.98
N GLU A 68 2.75 -7.08 -12.71
CA GLU A 68 1.94 -7.97 -11.87
C GLU A 68 1.14 -7.18 -10.84
N MET A 69 0.14 -7.82 -10.23
CA MET A 69 -0.56 -7.22 -9.07
C MET A 69 0.32 -7.16 -7.83
N GLU A 70 1.24 -8.10 -7.71
CA GLU A 70 2.16 -8.18 -6.59
C GLU A 70 3.36 -7.26 -6.84
N LEU A 71 3.68 -6.42 -5.86
CA LEU A 71 4.88 -5.58 -5.92
C LEU A 71 6.11 -6.45 -5.76
N GLN A 72 6.96 -6.62 -6.78
CA GLN A 72 8.16 -7.47 -6.63
C GLN A 72 9.38 -6.74 -6.09
N ASP A 73 9.39 -5.41 -6.12
CA ASP A 73 10.51 -4.61 -5.63
C ASP A 73 10.61 -4.66 -4.09
N PRO A 74 11.68 -5.25 -3.52
CA PRO A 74 11.85 -5.35 -2.07
C PRO A 74 12.04 -3.98 -1.40
N LEU A 75 12.61 -2.98 -2.11
CA LEU A 75 12.76 -1.63 -1.55
C LEU A 75 11.39 -0.98 -1.36
N LEU A 76 10.50 -1.14 -2.33
CA LEU A 76 9.13 -0.65 -2.26
C LEU A 76 8.35 -1.35 -1.14
N ARG A 77 8.44 -2.68 -1.03
CA ARG A 77 7.83 -3.43 0.08
C ARG A 77 8.32 -2.94 1.43
N ASN A 78 9.63 -2.77 1.60
CA ASN A 78 10.23 -2.29 2.85
C ASN A 78 9.76 -0.88 3.21
N LEU A 79 9.61 0.00 2.21
CA LEU A 79 9.11 1.35 2.42
C LEU A 79 7.65 1.33 2.90
N ILE A 80 6.78 0.57 2.23
CA ILE A 80 5.38 0.40 2.63
C ILE A 80 5.29 -0.21 4.04
N ARG A 81 6.07 -1.27 4.33
CA ARG A 81 6.14 -1.89 5.66
C ARG A 81 6.48 -0.86 6.73
N GLY A 82 7.52 -0.05 6.50
CA GLY A 82 7.93 0.99 7.44
C GLY A 82 6.87 2.06 7.66
N LEU A 83 6.13 2.44 6.61
CA LEU A 83 5.01 3.38 6.74
C LEU A 83 3.85 2.79 7.55
N VAL A 84 3.47 1.55 7.27
CA VAL A 84 2.40 0.87 8.01
C VAL A 84 2.81 0.69 9.47
N GLN A 85 4.01 0.20 9.77
CA GLN A 85 4.52 0.03 11.14
C GLN A 85 4.56 1.34 11.91
N LYS A 86 4.90 2.45 11.25
CA LYS A 86 4.91 3.77 11.86
C LYS A 86 3.51 4.24 12.27
N HIS A 87 2.48 3.90 11.49
CA HIS A 87 1.11 4.35 11.71
C HIS A 87 0.24 3.37 12.49
N ILE A 88 0.62 2.09 12.52
CA ILE A 88 -0.11 0.99 13.16
C ILE A 88 0.92 0.09 13.88
N PRO A 89 1.54 0.58 14.96
CA PRO A 89 2.62 -0.12 15.63
C PRO A 89 2.20 -1.48 16.22
N GLU A 90 0.91 -1.69 16.43
CA GLU A 90 0.33 -2.91 17.02
C GLU A 90 0.49 -4.15 16.13
N LEU A 91 0.75 -3.97 14.84
CA LEU A 91 0.90 -5.09 13.89
C LEU A 91 2.28 -5.76 13.97
N ASN A 92 3.24 -5.20 14.71
CA ASN A 92 4.58 -5.77 14.90
C ASN A 92 5.28 -6.19 13.59
N LEU A 93 5.16 -5.36 12.55
CA LEU A 93 5.78 -5.54 11.23
C LEU A 93 7.31 -5.38 11.27
#